data_AF-A0A959Q1C8-F1
#
_entry.id   AF-A0A959Q1C8-F1
#
_cell.length_a   1.000
_cell.length_b   1.000
_cell.length_c   1.000
_cell.angle_alpha   90.00
_cell.angle_beta   90.00
_cell.angle_gamma   90.00
#
_symmetry.space_group_name_H-M   'P 1'
#
loop_
_entity.id
_entity.type
_entity.pdbx_description
1 polymer ?
#
loop_
_entity_poly.entity_id
_entity_poly.type
_entity_poly.pdbx_seq_one_letter_code
_entity_poly.pdbx_strand_id
1 'polypeptide(L)'
;MNINNRQEKLIDYLYDEMNKEDRAAFEMELQADASLQKELQQMKQVRSHLQSIPDVDLREPLVIPATTPPAATHRLRWLKPFYGVAASIAALLLLGAWTGLHVEAGKGELVLAFGKSVHTQAIPNEASITPEIQKYLDQYLQANTVQVKSLVNSAESKMQDWLSQQQNSFEQVVSDKYLVQSRPMTSGTFVTMEGLHSLMQKQNKEIEAKLDFFAENFFQYLQATQQQNQQLLRAGLRELAQTMQEQNLLDPRYSNQTQQVNQNYE
;
A
#
# COMPACT_ATOMS: atom_id res chain seq x y z
N MET A 1 -17.57 -17.20 16.10
CA MET A 1 -18.10 -15.82 16.16
C MET A 1 -17.89 -15.19 14.79
N ASN A 2 -18.90 -14.55 14.21
CA ASN A 2 -18.81 -14.00 12.87
C ASN A 2 -18.02 -12.67 12.93
N ILE A 3 -16.96 -12.52 12.14
CA ILE A 3 -16.02 -11.37 12.21
C ILE A 3 -16.77 -10.03 12.06
N ASN A 4 -17.80 -10.01 11.22
CA ASN A 4 -18.60 -8.82 10.95
C ASN A 4 -19.35 -8.30 12.19
N ASN A 5 -19.82 -9.20 13.07
CA ASN A 5 -20.57 -8.81 14.29
C ASN A 5 -19.63 -8.22 15.37
N ARG A 6 -18.36 -8.65 15.37
CA ARG A 6 -17.35 -8.14 16.31
C ARG A 6 -16.97 -6.69 16.02
N GLN A 7 -16.78 -6.35 14.74
CA GLN A 7 -16.44 -4.98 14.33
C GLN A 7 -17.58 -4.00 14.59
N GLU A 8 -18.82 -4.40 14.34
CA GLU A 8 -20.02 -3.62 14.63
C GLU A 8 -20.10 -3.25 16.13
N LYS A 9 -19.93 -4.24 17.02
CA LYS A 9 -19.89 -3.99 18.48
C LYS A 9 -18.78 -3.04 18.91
N LEU A 10 -17.59 -3.11 18.30
CA LEU A 10 -16.49 -2.18 18.59
C LEU A 10 -16.85 -0.74 18.20
N ILE A 11 -17.51 -0.56 17.06
CA ILE A 11 -17.97 0.75 16.57
C ILE A 11 -19.05 1.30 17.51
N ASP A 12 -20.09 0.53 17.80
CA ASP A 12 -21.19 0.93 18.70
C ASP A 12 -20.65 1.32 20.08
N TYR A 13 -19.68 0.56 20.61
CA TYR A 13 -19.03 0.87 21.87
C TYR A 13 -18.21 2.17 21.82
N LEU A 14 -17.48 2.41 20.73
CA LEU A 14 -16.63 3.61 20.55
C LEU A 14 -17.46 4.90 20.42
N TYR A 15 -18.64 4.80 19.80
CA TYR A 15 -19.56 5.92 19.59
C TYR A 15 -20.64 6.05 20.68
N ASP A 16 -20.57 5.23 21.73
CA ASP A 16 -21.50 5.27 22.86
C ASP A 16 -22.96 4.93 22.46
N GLU A 17 -23.13 4.08 21.44
CA GLU A 17 -24.41 3.65 20.88
C GLU A 17 -24.96 2.36 21.52
N MET A 18 -24.15 1.66 22.32
CA MET A 18 -24.57 0.49 23.08
C MET A 18 -25.50 0.85 24.25
N ASN A 19 -26.55 0.06 24.45
CA ASN A 19 -27.32 0.13 25.69
C ASN A 19 -26.49 -0.39 26.89
N LYS A 20 -26.98 -0.17 28.12
CA LYS A 20 -26.24 -0.50 29.34
C LYS A 20 -25.95 -1.99 29.50
N GLU A 21 -26.89 -2.85 29.08
CA GLU A 21 -26.79 -4.30 29.24
C GLU A 21 -25.75 -4.87 28.26
N ASP A 22 -25.83 -4.45 26.99
CA ASP A 22 -24.88 -4.85 25.95
C ASP A 22 -23.48 -4.31 26.22
N ARG A 23 -23.36 -3.07 26.71
CA ARG A 23 -22.08 -2.50 27.13
C ARG A 23 -21.43 -3.34 28.23
N ALA A 24 -22.17 -3.70 29.27
CA ALA A 24 -21.62 -4.50 30.37
C ALA A 24 -21.16 -5.89 29.90
N ALA A 25 -21.94 -6.54 29.02
CA ALA A 25 -21.55 -7.81 28.40
C ALA A 25 -20.28 -7.67 27.55
N PHE A 26 -20.20 -6.61 26.75
CA PHE A 26 -19.05 -6.35 25.88
C PHE A 26 -17.80 -5.99 26.69
N GLU A 27 -17.92 -5.25 27.79
CA GLU A 27 -16.79 -4.95 28.67
C GLU A 27 -16.20 -6.21 29.33
N MET A 28 -17.02 -7.19 29.68
CA MET A 28 -16.53 -8.49 30.16
C MET A 28 -15.78 -9.25 29.06
N GLU A 29 -16.30 -9.24 27.82
CA GLU A 29 -15.61 -9.81 26.65
C GLU A 29 -14.27 -9.11 26.40
N LEU A 30 -14.25 -7.79 26.54
CA LEU A 30 -13.05 -6.96 26.38
C LEU A 30 -12.00 -7.27 27.44
N GLN A 31 -12.39 -7.59 28.67
CA GLN A 31 -11.45 -8.02 29.71
C GLN A 31 -10.87 -9.42 29.45
N ALA A 32 -11.63 -10.29 28.80
CA ALA A 32 -11.22 -11.66 28.51
C ALA A 32 -10.35 -11.81 27.25
N ASP A 33 -10.50 -10.93 26.25
CA ASP A 33 -9.78 -11.02 24.96
C ASP A 33 -8.77 -9.88 24.76
N ALA A 34 -7.48 -10.18 24.95
CA ALA A 34 -6.39 -9.23 24.73
C ALA A 34 -6.29 -8.72 23.27
N SER A 35 -6.74 -9.51 22.28
CA SER A 35 -6.76 -9.08 20.88
C SER A 35 -7.80 -7.98 20.66
N LEU A 36 -8.97 -8.12 21.30
CA LEU A 36 -10.07 -7.16 21.23
C LEU A 36 -9.69 -5.83 21.90
N GLN A 37 -8.94 -5.89 23.01
CA GLN A 37 -8.37 -4.69 23.65
C GLN A 37 -7.41 -3.95 22.72
N LYS A 38 -6.53 -4.68 22.03
CA LYS A 38 -5.56 -4.10 21.09
C LYS A 38 -6.28 -3.43 19.92
N GLU A 39 -7.30 -4.08 19.37
CA GLU A 39 -8.14 -3.55 18.28
C GLU A 39 -8.87 -2.26 18.72
N LEU A 40 -9.48 -2.26 19.91
CA LEU A 40 -10.11 -1.06 20.47
C LEU A 40 -9.10 0.09 20.66
N GLN A 41 -7.89 -0.20 21.15
CA GLN A 41 -6.85 0.83 21.30
C GLN A 41 -6.43 1.43 19.96
N GLN A 42 -6.28 0.60 18.92
CA GLN A 42 -5.96 1.08 17.57
C GLN A 42 -7.06 2.00 17.03
N MET A 43 -8.34 1.64 17.19
CA MET A 43 -9.46 2.48 16.77
C MET A 43 -9.51 3.81 17.54
N LYS A 44 -9.24 3.79 18.85
CA LYS A 44 -9.15 5.01 19.67
C LYS A 44 -8.01 5.92 19.22
N GLN A 45 -6.86 5.36 18.85
CA GLN A 45 -5.73 6.14 18.31
C GLN A 45 -6.09 6.81 16.98
N VAL A 46 -6.70 6.07 16.05
CA VAL A 46 -7.17 6.63 14.76
C VAL A 46 -8.17 7.76 14.99
N ARG A 47 -9.17 7.56 15.87
CA ARG A 47 -10.14 8.60 16.22
C ARG A 47 -9.47 9.84 16.80
N SER A 48 -8.52 9.67 17.73
CA SER A 48 -7.77 10.78 18.32
C SER A 48 -6.97 11.54 17.26
N HIS A 49 -6.40 10.84 16.29
CA HIS A 49 -5.66 11.47 15.20
C HIS A 49 -6.60 12.27 14.29
N LEU A 50 -7.74 11.70 13.91
CA LEU A 50 -8.75 12.40 13.10
C LEU A 50 -9.31 13.65 13.82
N GLN A 51 -9.53 13.58 15.13
CA GLN A 51 -9.97 14.71 15.93
C GLN A 51 -8.90 15.81 16.09
N SER A 52 -7.63 15.49 15.87
CA SER A 52 -6.53 16.45 15.91
C SER A 52 -6.37 17.23 14.60
N ILE A 53 -7.02 16.78 13.52
CA ILE A 53 -7.03 17.49 12.26
C ILE A 53 -7.89 18.75 12.46
N PRO A 54 -7.32 19.96 12.30
CA PRO A 54 -8.10 21.18 12.45
C PRO A 54 -9.23 21.18 11.42
N ASP A 55 -10.43 21.54 11.86
CA ASP A 55 -11.54 21.79 10.95
C ASP A 55 -11.09 22.84 9.95
N VAL A 56 -10.96 22.41 8.69
CA VAL A 56 -10.76 23.33 7.58
C VAL A 56 -12.09 24.04 7.43
N ASP A 57 -12.15 25.28 7.91
CA ASP A 57 -13.24 26.22 7.67
C ASP A 57 -13.38 26.34 6.16
N LEU A 58 -14.24 25.50 5.56
CA LEU A 58 -14.61 25.52 4.16
C LEU A 58 -15.42 26.81 3.95
N ARG A 59 -14.70 27.93 3.91
CA ARG A 59 -15.26 29.25 3.71
C ARG A 59 -15.90 29.26 2.34
N GLU A 60 -17.22 29.36 2.41
CA GLU A 60 -18.18 29.55 1.35
C GLU A 60 -18.29 28.37 0.37
N PRO A 61 -19.50 27.78 0.24
CA PRO A 61 -19.74 26.85 -0.85
C PRO A 61 -19.42 27.58 -2.14
N LEU A 62 -18.56 26.99 -2.98
CA LEU A 62 -18.35 27.44 -4.34
C LEU A 62 -19.72 27.51 -5.01
N VAL A 63 -20.32 28.69 -5.09
CA VAL A 63 -21.59 28.90 -5.76
C VAL A 63 -21.28 28.79 -7.25
N ILE A 64 -21.34 27.57 -7.76
CA ILE A 64 -21.32 27.32 -9.20
C ILE A 64 -22.66 27.90 -9.69
N PRO A 65 -22.68 29.02 -10.42
CA PRO A 65 -23.93 29.57 -10.92
C PRO A 65 -24.62 28.47 -11.74
N ALA A 66 -25.90 28.24 -11.44
CA ALA A 66 -26.73 27.30 -12.17
C ALA A 66 -26.81 27.76 -13.63
N THR A 67 -25.87 27.29 -14.44
CA THR A 67 -25.99 27.35 -15.89
C THR A 67 -27.19 26.48 -16.23
N THR A 68 -28.19 27.10 -16.85
CA THR A 68 -29.38 26.43 -17.41
C THR A 68 -28.98 25.07 -17.97
N PRO A 69 -29.64 23.97 -17.56
CA PRO A 69 -29.17 22.63 -17.86
C PRO A 69 -29.04 22.46 -19.38
N PRO A 70 -27.82 22.26 -19.91
CA PRO A 70 -27.69 21.86 -21.30
C PRO A 70 -28.36 20.49 -21.45
N ALA A 71 -29.06 20.29 -22.57
CA ALA A 71 -29.80 19.08 -22.89
C ALA A 71 -29.03 17.79 -22.49
N ALA A 72 -29.76 16.82 -21.95
CA ALA A 72 -29.31 15.71 -21.11
C ALA A 72 -28.40 14.63 -21.77
N THR A 73 -27.47 14.98 -22.65
CA THR A 73 -26.65 14.01 -23.39
C THR A 73 -25.19 13.89 -22.92
N HIS A 74 -24.73 14.66 -21.92
CA HIS A 74 -23.32 14.66 -21.47
C HIS A 74 -23.05 14.19 -20.04
N ARG A 75 -24.04 13.67 -19.31
CA ARG A 75 -23.93 13.33 -17.88
C ARG A 75 -22.92 12.22 -17.53
N LEU A 76 -22.42 11.45 -18.51
CA LEU A 76 -21.37 10.45 -18.29
C LEU A 76 -19.93 10.99 -18.40
N ARG A 77 -19.73 12.23 -18.86
CA ARG A 77 -18.38 12.74 -19.16
C ARG A 77 -17.58 13.12 -17.90
N TRP A 78 -18.25 13.36 -16.76
CA TRP A 78 -17.56 13.63 -15.48
C TRP A 78 -16.92 12.38 -14.87
N LEU A 79 -17.31 11.17 -15.31
CA LEU A 79 -16.81 9.91 -14.71
C LEU A 79 -15.44 9.52 -15.31
N LYS A 80 -15.00 10.22 -16.36
CA LYS A 80 -13.73 10.01 -17.05
C LYS A 80 -12.48 9.93 -16.15
N PRO A 81 -12.28 10.80 -15.14
CA PRO A 81 -11.13 10.67 -14.24
C PRO A 81 -11.20 9.41 -13.35
N PHE A 82 -12.40 8.96 -12.95
CA PHE A 82 -12.56 7.76 -12.13
C PHE A 82 -12.24 6.48 -12.92
N TYR A 83 -12.46 6.47 -14.23
CA TYR A 83 -12.03 5.34 -15.07
C TYR A 83 -10.50 5.22 -15.14
N GLY A 84 -9.74 6.30 -14.96
CA GLY A 84 -8.27 6.24 -14.90
C GLY A 84 -7.77 5.50 -13.66
N VAL A 85 -8.34 5.81 -12.49
CA VAL A 85 -8.00 5.12 -11.23
C VAL A 85 -8.49 3.67 -11.25
N ALA A 86 -9.71 3.42 -11.73
CA ALA A 86 -10.21 2.07 -11.87
C ALA A 86 -9.38 1.24 -12.87
N ALA A 87 -8.92 1.86 -13.97
CA ALA A 87 -8.07 1.21 -14.95
C ALA A 87 -6.66 0.92 -14.41
N SER A 88 -6.07 1.81 -13.60
CA SER A 88 -4.76 1.55 -12.99
C SER A 88 -4.82 0.44 -11.95
N ILE A 89 -5.87 0.40 -11.13
CA ILE A 89 -6.13 -0.71 -10.19
C ILE A 89 -6.38 -2.01 -10.97
N ALA A 90 -7.19 -1.97 -12.02
CA ALA A 90 -7.44 -3.14 -12.87
C ALA A 90 -6.16 -3.62 -13.57
N ALA A 91 -5.30 -2.72 -14.05
CA ALA A 91 -4.02 -3.06 -14.67
C ALA A 91 -3.06 -3.70 -13.65
N LEU A 92 -3.00 -3.18 -12.41
CA LEU A 92 -2.25 -3.78 -11.31
C LEU A 92 -2.79 -5.18 -10.95
N LEU A 93 -4.11 -5.36 -10.91
CA LEU A 93 -4.73 -6.65 -10.66
C LEU A 93 -4.48 -7.65 -11.79
N LEU A 94 -4.49 -7.19 -13.05
CA LEU A 94 -4.16 -8.03 -14.21
C LEU A 94 -2.67 -8.41 -14.24
N LEU A 95 -1.77 -7.48 -13.92
CA LEU A 95 -0.35 -7.77 -13.75
C LEU A 95 -0.12 -8.73 -12.59
N GLY A 96 -0.83 -8.55 -11.47
CA GLY A 96 -0.83 -9.47 -10.35
C GLY A 96 -1.30 -10.85 -10.78
N ALA A 97 -2.45 -10.96 -11.45
CA ALA A 97 -2.97 -12.22 -11.95
C ALA A 97 -2.02 -12.91 -12.95
N TRP A 98 -1.38 -12.14 -13.83
CA TRP A 98 -0.43 -12.68 -14.81
C TRP A 98 0.88 -13.15 -14.19
N THR A 99 1.37 -12.45 -13.16
CA THR A 99 2.58 -12.84 -12.40
C THR A 99 2.32 -13.94 -11.37
N GLY A 100 1.06 -14.37 -11.21
CA GLY A 100 0.65 -15.34 -10.19
C GLY A 100 0.70 -14.77 -8.77
N LEU A 101 0.47 -13.47 -8.60
CA LEU A 101 0.35 -12.83 -7.30
C LEU A 101 -0.84 -13.42 -6.52
N HIS A 102 -0.53 -14.17 -5.48
CA HIS A 102 -1.45 -14.61 -4.45
C HIS A 102 -1.37 -13.66 -3.26
N VAL A 103 -2.50 -13.05 -2.94
CA VAL A 103 -2.68 -12.25 -1.73
C VAL A 103 -3.54 -13.07 -0.77
N GLU A 104 -2.97 -13.51 0.34
CA GLU A 104 -3.69 -14.22 1.38
C GLU A 104 -3.66 -13.38 2.66
N ALA A 105 -4.84 -12.96 3.14
CA ALA A 105 -4.99 -12.22 4.37
C ALA A 105 -5.56 -13.16 5.44
N GLY A 106 -4.78 -13.48 6.47
CA GLY A 106 -5.17 -14.44 7.49
C GLY A 106 -4.42 -14.24 8.81
N LYS A 107 -5.11 -14.42 9.95
CA LYS A 107 -4.55 -14.35 11.32
C LYS A 107 -3.71 -13.09 11.64
N GLY A 108 -3.98 -11.96 10.99
CA GLY A 108 -3.25 -10.70 11.19
C GLY A 108 -2.00 -10.55 10.32
N GLU A 109 -1.76 -11.46 9.38
CA GLU A 109 -0.69 -11.38 8.39
C GLU A 109 -1.27 -11.20 6.99
N LEU A 110 -0.57 -10.40 6.18
CA LEU A 110 -0.82 -10.23 4.76
C LEU A 110 0.32 -10.93 4.01
N VAL A 111 0.04 -12.10 3.44
CA VAL A 111 1.02 -12.86 2.67
C VAL A 111 0.85 -12.50 1.20
N LEU A 112 1.91 -11.93 0.62
CA LEU A 112 2.03 -11.63 -0.80
C LEU A 112 3.03 -12.63 -1.40
N ALA A 113 2.54 -13.58 -2.18
CA ALA A 113 3.37 -14.60 -2.84
C ALA A 113 3.22 -14.50 -4.36
N PHE A 114 4.29 -14.74 -5.12
CA PHE A 114 4.24 -14.81 -6.59
C PHE A 114 4.41 -16.26 -7.05
N GLY A 115 3.51 -16.74 -7.91
CA GLY A 115 3.53 -18.09 -8.49
C GLY A 115 2.52 -19.06 -7.88
N LYS A 116 2.81 -20.37 -7.93
CA LYS A 116 1.93 -21.37 -7.31
C LYS A 116 1.95 -21.15 -5.80
N SER A 117 0.79 -20.91 -5.21
CA SER A 117 0.58 -20.85 -3.77
C SER A 117 1.24 -22.09 -3.15
N VAL A 118 2.41 -21.90 -2.54
CA VAL A 118 3.00 -22.92 -1.69
C VAL A 118 2.10 -22.91 -0.49
N HIS A 119 1.03 -23.71 -0.54
CA HIS A 119 0.28 -24.11 0.63
C HIS A 119 1.37 -24.56 1.59
N THR A 120 1.61 -23.76 2.63
CA THR A 120 2.61 -24.06 3.64
C THR A 120 2.08 -25.31 4.32
N GLN A 121 2.38 -26.48 3.74
CA GLN A 121 2.23 -27.75 4.41
C GLN A 121 3.04 -27.55 5.68
N ALA A 122 2.33 -27.49 6.81
CA ALA A 122 2.91 -27.32 8.12
C ALA A 122 4.14 -28.21 8.16
N ILE A 123 5.33 -27.60 8.18
CA ILE A 123 6.61 -28.28 8.02
C ILE A 123 6.58 -29.45 9.00
N PRO A 124 6.47 -30.71 8.53
CA PRO A 124 6.35 -31.83 9.44
C PRO A 124 7.69 -31.97 10.16
N ASN A 125 7.64 -31.74 11.47
CA ASN A 125 8.72 -31.78 12.45
C ASN A 125 9.71 -30.61 12.45
N GLU A 126 9.69 -29.91 13.59
CA GLU A 126 10.76 -29.12 14.22
C GLU A 126 12.05 -29.94 14.47
N ALA A 127 12.45 -30.79 13.52
CA ALA A 127 13.72 -31.48 13.57
C ALA A 127 14.84 -30.48 13.24
N SER A 128 15.21 -29.74 14.27
CA SER A 128 16.47 -29.01 14.43
C SER A 128 16.75 -27.94 13.39
N ILE A 129 15.96 -26.85 13.41
CA ILE A 129 16.52 -25.55 13.06
C ILE A 129 17.62 -25.30 14.11
N THR A 130 18.88 -25.46 13.72
CA THR A 130 19.99 -25.16 14.62
C THR A 130 19.93 -23.67 14.98
N PRO A 131 20.35 -23.28 16.20
CA PRO A 131 20.35 -21.88 16.61
C PRO A 131 21.13 -20.97 15.65
N GLU A 132 22.08 -21.51 14.89
CA GLU A 132 22.76 -20.81 13.80
C GLU A 132 21.83 -20.47 12.64
N ILE A 133 21.05 -21.42 12.12
CA ILE A 133 20.08 -21.16 11.02
C ILE A 133 19.05 -20.11 11.45
N GLN A 134 18.58 -20.17 12.71
CA GLN A 134 17.66 -19.18 13.26
C GLN A 134 18.29 -17.77 13.27
N LYS A 135 19.56 -17.66 13.69
CA LYS A 135 20.31 -16.39 13.68
C LYS A 135 20.45 -15.81 12.28
N TYR A 136 20.76 -16.64 11.27
CA TYR A 136 20.81 -16.18 9.87
C TYR A 136 19.44 -15.73 9.36
N LEU A 137 18.37 -16.45 9.71
CA LEU A 137 17.01 -16.10 9.32
C LEU A 137 16.58 -14.76 9.95
N ASP A 138 16.86 -14.57 11.23
CA ASP A 138 16.55 -13.33 11.95
C ASP A 138 17.35 -12.15 11.36
N GLN A 139 18.64 -12.35 11.09
CA GLN A 139 19.49 -11.32 10.48
C GLN A 139 19.02 -10.97 9.06
N TYR A 140 18.57 -11.95 8.29
CA TYR A 140 17.99 -11.76 6.96
C TYR A 140 16.67 -10.99 7.02
N LEU A 141 15.75 -11.40 7.89
CA LEU A 141 14.46 -10.72 8.10
C LEU A 141 14.66 -9.28 8.56
N GLN A 142 15.60 -9.04 9.47
CA GLN A 142 15.89 -7.70 9.97
C GLN A 142 16.50 -6.80 8.89
N ALA A 143 17.45 -7.30 8.08
CA ALA A 143 18.02 -6.57 6.95
C ALA A 143 16.96 -6.22 5.90
N ASN A 144 16.08 -7.17 5.56
CA ASN A 144 14.97 -6.93 4.62
C ASN A 144 13.97 -5.91 5.18
N THR A 145 13.63 -6.00 6.46
CA THR A 145 12.68 -5.08 7.10
C THR A 145 13.19 -3.64 7.06
N VAL A 146 14.49 -3.42 7.31
CA VAL A 146 15.09 -2.09 7.26
C VAL A 146 15.07 -1.51 5.84
N GLN A 147 15.38 -2.32 4.82
CA GLN A 147 15.32 -1.88 3.42
C GLN A 147 13.89 -1.59 2.96
N VAL A 148 12.94 -2.47 3.26
CA VAL A 148 11.52 -2.27 2.92
C VAL A 148 10.99 -1.01 3.61
N LYS A 149 11.33 -0.79 4.89
CA LYS A 149 10.88 0.39 5.64
C LYS A 149 11.44 1.69 5.05
N SER A 150 12.73 1.74 4.69
CA SER A 150 13.31 2.94 4.10
C SER A 150 12.72 3.26 2.73
N LEU A 151 12.32 2.25 1.97
CA LEU A 151 11.64 2.41 0.69
C LEU A 151 10.19 2.88 0.83
N VAL A 152 9.43 2.32 1.76
CA VAL A 152 8.08 2.81 2.06
C VAL A 152 8.15 4.28 2.46
N ASN A 153 9.07 4.64 3.35
CA ASN A 153 9.27 6.04 3.74
C ASN A 153 9.69 6.94 2.56
N SER A 154 10.53 6.44 1.64
CA SER A 154 10.95 7.19 0.44
C SER A 154 9.81 7.37 -0.55
N ALA A 155 8.99 6.34 -0.75
CA ALA A 155 7.80 6.39 -1.60
C ALA A 155 6.76 7.35 -1.00
N GLU A 156 6.52 7.27 0.31
CA GLU A 156 5.63 8.16 1.06
C GLU A 156 6.09 9.62 0.95
N SER A 157 7.37 9.89 1.21
CA SER A 157 7.95 11.23 1.07
C SER A 157 7.80 11.77 -0.34
N LYS A 158 8.13 10.99 -1.38
CA LYS A 158 7.99 11.43 -2.78
C LYS A 158 6.53 11.67 -3.16
N MET A 159 5.61 10.86 -2.64
CA MET A 159 4.18 11.04 -2.86
C MET A 159 3.67 12.31 -2.17
N GLN A 160 4.14 12.59 -0.96
CA GLN A 160 3.80 13.81 -0.22
C GLN A 160 4.39 15.07 -0.86
N ASP A 161 5.63 15.02 -1.34
CA ASP A 161 6.25 16.10 -2.11
C ASP A 161 5.47 16.37 -3.39
N TRP A 162 5.03 15.31 -4.07
CA TRP A 162 4.20 15.41 -5.28
C TRP A 162 2.82 16.03 -4.99
N LEU A 163 2.14 15.61 -3.92
CA LEU A 163 0.86 16.20 -3.50
C LEU A 163 1.00 17.69 -3.19
N SER A 164 2.06 18.04 -2.47
CA SER A 164 2.37 19.44 -2.12
C SER A 164 2.66 20.28 -3.37
N GLN A 165 3.41 19.73 -4.32
CA GLN A 165 3.68 20.39 -5.60
C GLN A 165 2.40 20.59 -6.42
N GLN A 166 1.47 19.62 -6.41
CA GLN A 166 0.17 19.75 -7.07
C GLN A 166 -0.67 20.86 -6.45
N GLN A 167 -0.74 20.91 -5.12
CA GLN A 167 -1.47 21.94 -4.39
C GLN A 167 -0.93 23.34 -4.73
N ASN A 168 0.39 23.52 -4.69
CA ASN A 168 1.02 24.79 -5.04
C ASN A 168 0.81 25.20 -6.50
N SER A 169 0.85 24.23 -7.42
CA SER A 169 0.60 24.48 -8.85
C SER A 169 -0.84 24.90 -9.10
N PHE A 170 -1.78 24.29 -8.38
CA PHE A 170 -3.19 24.67 -8.44
C PHE A 170 -3.40 26.07 -7.88
N GLU A 171 -2.82 26.38 -6.71
CA GLU A 171 -2.87 27.71 -6.11
C GLU A 171 -2.30 28.79 -7.05
N GLN A 172 -1.18 28.54 -7.73
CA GLN A 172 -0.64 29.48 -8.73
C GLN A 172 -1.59 29.73 -9.89
N VAL A 173 -2.18 28.68 -10.45
CA VAL A 173 -3.11 28.82 -11.60
C VAL A 173 -4.39 29.55 -11.18
N VAL A 174 -4.85 29.31 -9.96
CA VAL A 174 -5.97 30.03 -9.35
C VAL A 174 -5.54 31.49 -9.12
N SER A 175 -4.46 31.76 -8.38
CA SER A 175 -4.03 33.12 -8.05
C SER A 175 -3.76 33.97 -9.29
N ASP A 176 -3.08 33.44 -10.31
CA ASP A 176 -2.77 34.18 -11.54
C ASP A 176 -4.03 34.57 -12.33
N LYS A 177 -5.09 33.75 -12.26
CA LYS A 177 -6.36 34.06 -12.93
C LYS A 177 -7.31 34.91 -12.08
N TYR A 178 -7.31 34.74 -10.76
CA TYR A 178 -8.21 35.46 -9.85
C TYR A 178 -7.67 36.84 -9.44
N LEU A 179 -6.35 37.06 -9.39
CA LEU A 179 -5.78 38.40 -9.09
C LEU A 179 -6.03 39.41 -10.21
N VAL A 180 -6.26 38.96 -11.45
CA VAL A 180 -6.66 39.83 -12.58
C VAL A 180 -8.12 40.32 -12.44
N GLN A 181 -8.92 39.68 -11.57
CA GLN A 181 -10.36 39.93 -11.42
C GLN A 181 -10.72 41.01 -10.39
N SER A 182 -9.75 41.58 -9.67
CA SER A 182 -9.97 42.71 -8.75
C SER A 182 -10.07 44.07 -9.44
N ARG A 183 -9.96 44.13 -10.78
CA ARG A 183 -10.33 45.32 -11.55
C ARG A 183 -11.86 45.36 -11.72
N PRO A 184 -12.52 46.51 -11.48
CA PRO A 184 -13.98 46.63 -11.53
C PRO A 184 -14.51 46.11 -12.87
N MET A 185 -15.39 45.11 -12.77
CA MET A 185 -15.96 44.35 -13.88
C MET A 185 -16.71 45.25 -14.87
N THR A 186 -16.17 45.41 -16.08
CA THR A 186 -16.96 45.87 -17.25
C THR A 186 -16.89 44.91 -18.45
N SER A 187 -16.11 43.83 -18.40
CA SER A 187 -16.17 42.77 -19.43
C SER A 187 -15.81 41.40 -18.83
N GLY A 188 -16.81 40.54 -18.67
CA GLY A 188 -16.69 39.23 -18.05
C GLY A 188 -15.83 38.27 -18.87
N THR A 189 -14.58 38.08 -18.45
CA THR A 189 -13.78 36.90 -18.80
C THR A 189 -14.03 35.83 -17.73
N PHE A 190 -15.01 34.97 -17.99
CA PHE A 190 -15.20 33.74 -17.22
C PHE A 190 -14.05 32.78 -17.51
N VAL A 191 -13.63 31.99 -16.51
CA VAL A 191 -12.81 30.80 -16.78
C VAL A 191 -13.65 29.90 -17.68
N THR A 192 -13.34 29.87 -18.97
CA THR A 192 -14.05 29.02 -19.91
C THR A 192 -13.82 27.56 -19.54
N MET A 193 -14.85 26.72 -19.68
CA MET A 193 -14.71 25.26 -19.50
C MET A 193 -13.58 24.68 -20.37
N GLU A 194 -13.27 25.34 -21.49
CA GLU A 194 -12.16 25.00 -22.36
C GLU A 194 -10.79 25.22 -21.71
N GLY A 195 -10.62 26.32 -20.94
CA GLY A 195 -9.41 26.57 -20.16
C GLY A 195 -9.25 25.63 -18.96
N LEU A 196 -10.36 25.17 -18.36
CA LEU A 196 -10.32 24.14 -17.32
C LEU A 196 -10.00 22.76 -17.91
N HIS A 197 -10.57 22.43 -19.07
CA HIS A 197 -10.32 21.18 -19.76
C HIS A 197 -8.86 21.07 -20.21
N SER A 198 -8.26 22.13 -20.76
CA SER A 198 -6.85 22.10 -21.15
C SER A 198 -5.91 21.95 -19.95
N LEU A 199 -6.25 22.56 -18.81
CA LEU A 199 -5.51 22.38 -17.55
C LEU A 199 -5.58 20.92 -17.06
N MET A 200 -6.79 20.36 -17.00
CA MET A 200 -7.02 18.96 -16.61
C MET A 200 -6.33 17.98 -17.56
N GLN A 201 -6.35 18.27 -18.87
CA GLN A 201 -5.72 17.43 -19.88
C GLN A 201 -4.19 17.50 -19.79
N LYS A 202 -3.62 18.67 -19.49
CA LYS A 202 -2.19 18.83 -19.21
C LYS A 202 -1.80 18.07 -17.93
N GLN A 203 -2.59 18.18 -16.86
CA GLN A 203 -2.37 17.44 -15.62
C GLN A 203 -2.44 15.92 -15.84
N ASN A 204 -3.44 15.42 -16.58
CA ASN A 204 -3.54 14.00 -16.87
C ASN A 204 -2.32 13.46 -17.63
N LYS A 205 -1.81 14.22 -18.61
CA LYS A 205 -0.57 13.82 -19.33
C LYS A 205 0.65 13.83 -18.43
N GLU A 206 0.77 14.80 -17.53
CA GLU A 206 1.87 14.83 -16.55
C GLU A 206 1.76 13.69 -15.52
N ILE A 207 0.54 13.33 -15.11
CA ILE A 207 0.28 12.17 -14.26
C ILE A 207 0.68 10.88 -14.98
N GLU A 208 0.27 10.71 -16.24
CA GLU A 208 0.59 9.54 -17.06
C GLU A 208 2.11 9.37 -17.23
N ALA A 209 2.82 10.42 -17.65
CA ALA A 209 4.28 10.37 -17.80
C ALA A 209 5.03 10.09 -16.47
N LYS A 210 4.52 10.59 -15.34
CA LYS A 210 5.11 10.33 -14.01
C LYS A 210 4.78 8.92 -13.50
N LEU A 211 3.61 8.38 -13.82
CA LEU A 211 3.25 6.99 -13.52
C LEU A 211 4.10 6.03 -14.33
N ASP A 212 4.38 6.33 -15.60
CA ASP A 212 5.28 5.54 -16.43
C ASP A 212 6.71 5.53 -15.84
N PHE A 213 7.22 6.70 -15.45
CA PHE A 213 8.51 6.81 -14.77
C PHE A 213 8.53 6.03 -13.45
N PHE A 214 7.47 6.12 -12.64
CA PHE A 214 7.36 5.36 -11.39
C PHE A 214 7.34 3.85 -11.67
N ALA A 215 6.53 3.39 -12.62
CA ALA A 215 6.40 1.98 -12.98
C ALA A 215 7.73 1.40 -13.48
N GLU A 216 8.46 2.13 -14.32
CA GLU A 216 9.77 1.72 -14.84
C GLU A 216 10.80 1.58 -13.71
N ASN A 217 10.91 2.58 -12.83
CA ASN A 217 11.83 2.52 -11.69
C ASN A 217 11.44 1.44 -10.68
N PHE A 218 10.14 1.26 -10.44
CA PHE A 218 9.64 0.22 -9.55
C PHE A 218 9.96 -1.18 -10.09
N PHE A 219 9.83 -1.40 -11.39
CA PHE A 219 10.15 -2.69 -12.01
C PHE A 219 11.65 -3.00 -11.94
N GLN A 220 12.51 -2.03 -12.28
CA GLN A 220 13.96 -2.18 -12.14
C GLN A 220 14.35 -2.48 -10.70
N TYR A 221 13.67 -1.84 -9.73
CA TYR A 221 13.88 -2.10 -8.31
C TYR A 221 13.45 -3.50 -7.88
N LEU A 222 12.27 -3.98 -8.30
CA LEU A 222 11.82 -5.35 -8.01
C LEU A 222 12.81 -6.38 -8.56
N GLN A 223 13.31 -6.15 -9.77
CA GLN A 223 14.30 -7.01 -10.40
C GLN A 223 15.63 -7.01 -9.64
N ALA A 224 16.15 -5.83 -9.26
CA ALA A 224 17.36 -5.71 -8.46
C ALA A 224 17.22 -6.41 -7.09
N THR A 225 16.07 -6.24 -6.43
CA THR A 225 15.74 -6.88 -5.15
C THR A 225 15.69 -8.40 -5.29
N GLN A 226 15.05 -8.91 -6.35
CA GLN A 226 14.99 -10.34 -6.62
C GLN A 226 16.40 -10.92 -6.84
N GLN A 227 17.24 -10.23 -7.62
CA GLN A 227 18.63 -10.63 -7.86
C GLN A 227 19.46 -10.64 -6.57
N GLN A 228 19.34 -9.60 -5.74
CA GLN A 228 20.01 -9.52 -4.45
C GLN A 228 19.57 -10.66 -3.51
N ASN A 229 18.27 -10.94 -3.45
CA ASN A 229 17.73 -12.05 -2.67
C ASN A 229 18.27 -13.41 -3.15
N GLN A 230 18.37 -13.62 -4.47
CA GLN A 230 18.97 -14.83 -5.01
C GLN A 230 20.46 -14.94 -4.66
N GLN A 231 21.21 -13.83 -4.66
CA GLN A 231 22.61 -13.82 -4.26
C GLN A 231 22.80 -14.15 -2.77
N LEU A 232 21.98 -13.57 -1.90
CA LEU A 232 22.01 -13.86 -0.45
C LEU A 232 21.64 -15.31 -0.17
N LEU A 233 20.61 -15.84 -0.82
CA LEU A 233 20.25 -17.25 -0.71
C LEU A 233 21.39 -18.16 -1.17
N ARG A 234 22.04 -17.84 -2.29
CA ARG A 234 23.22 -18.58 -2.77
C ARG A 234 24.38 -18.52 -1.77
N ALA A 235 24.64 -17.36 -1.18
CA ALA A 235 25.69 -17.19 -0.18
C ALA A 235 25.40 -18.02 1.08
N GLY A 236 24.19 -17.92 1.63
CA GLY A 236 23.77 -18.70 2.79
C GLY A 236 23.78 -20.20 2.54
N LEU A 237 23.37 -20.66 1.35
CA LEU A 237 23.43 -22.08 0.98
C LEU A 237 24.88 -22.59 0.88
N ARG A 238 25.81 -21.79 0.35
CA ARG A 238 27.24 -22.16 0.32
C ARG A 238 27.83 -22.23 1.71
N GLU A 239 27.53 -21.25 2.56
CA GLU A 239 28.00 -21.20 3.93
C GLU A 239 27.50 -22.41 4.72
N LEU A 240 26.20 -22.72 4.61
CA LEU A 240 25.60 -23.90 5.23
C LEU A 240 26.22 -25.21 4.73
N ALA A 241 26.47 -25.33 3.42
CA ALA A 241 27.14 -26.49 2.86
C ALA A 241 28.57 -26.66 3.41
N GLN A 242 29.31 -25.55 3.58
CA GLN A 242 30.64 -25.55 4.21
C GLN A 242 30.55 -25.98 5.68
N THR A 243 29.60 -25.45 6.45
CA THR A 243 29.45 -25.81 7.88
C THR A 243 29.11 -27.29 8.05
N MET A 244 28.21 -27.82 7.21
CA MET A 244 27.86 -29.24 7.24
C MET A 244 29.03 -30.15 6.85
N GLN A 245 29.90 -29.68 5.95
CA GLN A 245 31.12 -30.38 5.57
C GLN A 245 32.16 -30.38 6.69
N GLU A 246 32.37 -29.24 7.36
CA GLU A 246 33.30 -29.12 8.50
C GLU A 246 32.88 -29.95 9.70
N GLN A 247 31.57 -30.05 9.97
CA GLN A 247 31.04 -30.86 11.08
C GLN A 247 30.96 -32.35 10.74
N ASN A 248 31.38 -32.78 9.54
CA ASN A 248 31.31 -34.18 9.09
C ASN A 248 29.87 -34.74 9.14
N LEU A 249 28.87 -33.86 9.06
CA LEU A 249 27.44 -34.19 9.10
C LEU A 249 26.88 -34.57 7.73
N LEU A 250 27.63 -34.31 6.66
CA LEU A 250 27.27 -34.76 5.32
C LEU A 250 27.57 -36.26 5.20
N ASP A 251 26.51 -37.06 5.18
CA ASP A 251 26.60 -38.46 4.74
C ASP A 251 27.26 -38.47 3.34
N PRO A 252 28.35 -39.23 3.13
CA PRO A 252 29.12 -39.24 1.88
C PRO A 252 28.30 -39.60 0.65
N ARG A 253 27.07 -40.08 0.81
CA ARG A 253 26.13 -40.29 -0.30
C ARG A 253 25.62 -38.99 -0.93
N TYR A 254 25.61 -37.86 -0.22
CA TYR A 254 25.09 -36.57 -0.73
C TYR A 254 26.17 -35.67 -1.36
N SER A 255 27.45 -36.00 -1.25
CA SER A 255 28.55 -35.18 -1.81
C SER A 255 28.51 -35.08 -3.35
N ASN A 256 27.90 -36.04 -4.02
CA ASN A 256 27.81 -36.06 -5.49
C ASN A 256 26.68 -35.18 -6.04
N GLN A 257 25.64 -34.87 -5.24
CA GLN A 257 24.53 -34.02 -5.68
C GLN A 257 24.88 -32.53 -5.62
N THR A 258 25.66 -32.09 -4.64
CA THR A 258 26.10 -30.68 -4.53
C THR A 258 27.06 -30.28 -5.65
N GLN A 259 27.88 -31.21 -6.16
CA GLN A 259 28.73 -30.94 -7.33
C GLN A 259 27.93 -30.75 -8.63
N GLN A 260 26.81 -31.47 -8.83
CA GLN A 260 25.96 -31.28 -10.00
C GLN A 260 25.18 -29.95 -9.97
N VAL A 261 24.81 -29.45 -8.79
CA VAL A 261 24.16 -28.15 -8.66
C VAL A 261 25.12 -27.00 -8.95
N ASN A 262 26.43 -27.13 -8.69
CA ASN A 262 27.38 -26.09 -9.11
C ASN A 262 27.66 -26.07 -10.63
N GLN A 263 27.56 -27.22 -11.32
CA GLN A 263 27.82 -27.29 -12.77
C GLN A 263 26.67 -26.81 -13.66
N ASN A 264 25.43 -26.80 -13.16
CA ASN A 264 24.27 -26.36 -13.93
C ASN A 264 23.99 -24.85 -13.85
N TYR A 265 24.82 -24.08 -13.13
CA TYR A 265 24.60 -22.66 -12.86
C TYR A 265 25.82 -21.78 -13.18
N GLU A 266 26.84 -22.31 -13.86
CA GLU A 266 27.81 -21.53 -14.66
C GLU A 266 27.28 -21.30 -16.07
#